data_AF-A0A537S848-F1
#
_entry.id   AF-A0A537S848-F1
#
_cell.length_a   1.000
_cell.length_b   1.000
_cell.length_c   1.000
_cell.angle_alpha   90.00
_cell.angle_beta   90.00
_cell.angle_gamma   90.00
#
_symmetry.space_group_name_H-M   'P 1'
#
loop_
_entity.id
_entity.type
_entity.pdbx_description
1 polymer ?
#
loop_
_entity_poly.entity_id
_entity_poly.type
_entity_poly.pdbx_seq_one_letter_code
_entity_poly.pdbx_strand_id
1 'polypeptide(L)'
;MGNVAVVGAQWGDEGKGKIVDWLSERADVVVRFQGGHNAGHTLVIGNIEYKLSLLPSGVVRPDKLSIIGNGVVVDPWALLDEIETMRGKGLDISPQNLKLADNAALILPSHGRLDRAREARRGDRRIGTTGRGIGPAYEDKVGRRAVRVCDLADPRALEERVDDLLVHHNALLRGLDEAEIDRAELLGALRTVAPKILPYA
;
A
#
# COMPACT_ATOMS: atom_id res chain seq x y z
N MET A 1 27.79 -8.52 -7.07
CA MET A 1 26.60 -8.29 -6.22
C MET A 1 25.44 -9.02 -6.90
N GLY A 2 24.75 -9.92 -6.20
CA GLY A 2 23.72 -10.78 -6.80
C GLY A 2 22.32 -10.19 -6.59
N ASN A 3 21.56 -10.01 -7.66
CA ASN A 3 20.18 -9.53 -7.60
C ASN A 3 19.25 -10.64 -8.09
N VAL A 4 18.20 -10.95 -7.32
CA VAL A 4 17.23 -12.00 -7.65
C VAL A 4 15.83 -11.41 -7.62
N ALA A 5 15.02 -11.69 -8.64
CA ALA A 5 13.62 -11.31 -8.69
C ALA A 5 12.75 -12.57 -8.64
N VAL A 6 11.73 -12.55 -7.76
CA VAL A 6 10.71 -13.59 -7.69
C VAL A 6 9.43 -13.03 -8.30
N VAL A 7 9.00 -13.63 -9.41
CA VAL A 7 7.82 -13.20 -10.16
C VAL A 7 6.85 -14.37 -10.34
N GLY A 8 5.55 -14.05 -10.38
CA GLY A 8 4.51 -15.04 -10.68
C GLY A 8 4.42 -15.19 -12.19
N ALA A 9 4.40 -16.43 -12.67
CA ALA A 9 4.29 -16.72 -14.10
C ALA A 9 2.83 -16.97 -14.54
N GLN A 10 1.87 -16.86 -13.61
CA GLN A 10 0.46 -17.16 -13.82
C GLN A 10 -0.40 -15.99 -13.32
N TRP A 11 -1.62 -16.27 -12.83
CA TRP A 11 -2.59 -15.28 -12.38
C TRP A 11 -2.69 -15.18 -10.85
N GLY A 12 -1.55 -15.22 -10.16
CA GLY A 12 -1.51 -15.12 -8.69
C GLY A 12 -1.48 -16.48 -7.99
N ASP A 13 -1.30 -16.44 -6.67
CA ASP A 13 -1.28 -17.61 -5.76
C ASP A 13 -0.34 -18.77 -6.13
N GLU A 14 0.74 -18.48 -6.86
CA GLU A 14 1.74 -19.49 -7.28
C GLU A 14 2.69 -19.91 -6.14
N GLY A 15 2.37 -19.57 -4.88
CA GLY A 15 3.23 -19.89 -3.74
C GLY A 15 4.51 -19.05 -3.65
N LYS A 16 4.57 -17.90 -4.32
CA LYS A 16 5.74 -16.98 -4.30
C LYS A 16 6.24 -16.68 -2.89
N GLY A 17 5.33 -16.54 -1.92
CA GLY A 17 5.67 -16.29 -0.53
C GLY A 17 6.67 -17.30 0.04
N LYS A 18 6.53 -18.59 -0.29
CA LYS A 18 7.46 -19.65 0.17
C LYS A 18 8.85 -19.51 -0.46
N ILE A 19 8.91 -19.15 -1.73
CA ILE A 19 10.18 -18.94 -2.45
C ILE A 19 10.88 -17.68 -1.94
N VAL A 20 10.12 -16.59 -1.76
CA VAL A 20 10.63 -15.34 -1.18
C VAL A 20 11.12 -15.57 0.24
N ASP A 21 10.40 -16.34 1.05
CA ASP A 21 10.82 -16.69 2.40
C ASP A 21 12.18 -17.38 2.41
N TRP A 22 12.32 -18.45 1.63
CA TRP A 22 13.57 -19.20 1.52
C TRP A 22 14.72 -18.37 0.95
N LEU A 23 14.49 -17.56 -0.08
CA LEU A 23 15.52 -16.68 -0.65
C LEU A 23 15.87 -15.54 0.30
N SER A 24 14.90 -15.03 1.06
CA SER A 24 15.10 -13.92 1.98
C SER A 24 16.14 -14.29 3.02
N GLU A 25 16.30 -15.57 3.41
CA GLU A 25 17.35 -16.06 4.32
C GLU A 25 18.75 -15.60 3.95
N ARG A 26 19.04 -15.50 2.65
CA ARG A 26 20.36 -15.18 2.11
C ARG A 26 20.48 -13.76 1.59
N ALA A 27 19.39 -13.00 1.62
CA ALA A 27 19.35 -11.63 1.13
C ALA A 27 19.61 -10.64 2.27
N ASP A 28 20.42 -9.62 1.99
CA ASP A 28 20.61 -8.47 2.88
C ASP A 28 19.42 -7.49 2.83
N VAL A 29 18.78 -7.40 1.65
CA VAL A 29 17.69 -6.46 1.36
C VAL A 29 16.55 -7.18 0.66
N VAL A 30 15.31 -6.96 1.12
CA VAL A 30 14.09 -7.50 0.49
C VAL A 30 13.20 -6.34 0.07
N VAL A 31 12.94 -6.24 -1.24
CA VAL A 31 12.22 -5.10 -1.83
C VAL A 31 10.90 -5.56 -2.42
N ARG A 32 9.81 -4.91 -2.02
CA ARG A 32 8.51 -4.99 -2.69
C ARG A 32 8.41 -3.88 -3.73
N PHE A 33 8.24 -4.23 -4.99
CA PHE A 33 8.36 -3.28 -6.10
C PHE A 33 7.05 -2.90 -6.79
N GLN A 34 5.94 -3.60 -6.52
CA GLN A 34 4.63 -3.32 -7.14
C GLN A 34 3.46 -3.78 -6.26
N GLY A 35 2.25 -3.43 -6.69
CA GLY A 35 0.98 -3.80 -6.07
C GLY A 35 0.66 -2.88 -4.91
N GLY A 36 -0.16 -3.36 -3.98
CA GLY A 36 -0.46 -2.67 -2.73
C GLY A 36 -0.87 -3.69 -1.68
N HIS A 37 -1.70 -3.30 -0.73
CA HIS A 37 -2.20 -4.22 0.30
C HIS A 37 -3.17 -5.29 -0.25
N ASN A 38 -3.33 -5.45 -1.57
CA ASN A 38 -4.14 -6.50 -2.20
C ASN A 38 -3.43 -7.85 -2.33
N ALA A 39 -2.11 -7.90 -2.15
CA ALA A 39 -1.42 -9.18 -2.05
C ALA A 39 -1.51 -9.70 -0.61
N GLY A 40 -1.42 -11.01 -0.45
CA GLY A 40 -1.19 -11.67 0.83
C GLY A 40 -0.11 -12.72 0.67
N HIS A 41 0.82 -12.80 1.61
CA HIS A 41 1.69 -13.96 1.75
C HIS A 41 1.85 -14.32 3.22
N THR A 42 1.76 -15.62 3.48
CA THR A 42 1.92 -16.16 4.82
C THR A 42 3.32 -16.71 4.96
N LEU A 43 3.99 -16.33 6.05
CA LEU A 43 5.28 -16.84 6.48
C LEU A 43 5.09 -17.60 7.79
N VAL A 44 5.85 -18.67 7.97
CA VAL A 44 5.88 -19.44 9.22
C VAL A 44 7.31 -19.47 9.70
N ILE A 45 7.61 -18.76 10.79
CA ILE A 45 8.94 -18.74 11.42
C ILE A 45 8.82 -19.45 12.77
N GLY A 46 9.49 -20.60 12.90
CA GLY A 46 9.29 -21.49 14.03
C GLY A 46 7.82 -21.94 14.11
N ASN A 47 7.11 -21.54 15.17
CA ASN A 47 5.70 -21.86 15.39
C ASN A 47 4.75 -20.65 15.22
N ILE A 48 5.25 -19.52 14.71
CA ILE A 48 4.46 -18.29 14.56
C ILE A 48 4.13 -18.05 13.09
N GLU A 49 2.85 -17.82 12.80
CA GLU A 49 2.35 -17.46 11.48
C GLU A 49 2.24 -15.94 11.32
N TYR A 50 2.92 -15.40 10.32
CA TYR A 50 2.88 -13.99 9.92
C TYR A 50 2.14 -13.86 8.58
N LYS A 51 1.03 -13.12 8.57
CA LYS A 51 0.25 -12.83 7.36
C LYS A 51 0.58 -11.40 6.95
N LEU A 52 1.33 -11.25 5.87
CA LEU A 52 1.81 -9.96 5.38
C LEU A 52 1.10 -9.56 4.08
N SER A 53 0.86 -8.26 3.92
CA SER A 53 0.21 -7.66 2.76
C SER A 53 1.13 -6.64 2.07
N LEU A 54 1.43 -5.52 2.73
CA LEU A 54 2.34 -4.48 2.25
C LEU A 54 3.78 -4.72 2.67
N LEU A 55 3.98 -5.23 3.89
CA LEU A 55 5.31 -5.43 4.44
C LEU A 55 6.07 -6.48 3.59
N PRO A 56 7.31 -6.19 3.17
CA PRO A 56 8.16 -7.20 2.55
C PRO A 56 8.45 -8.35 3.52
N SER A 57 8.64 -9.56 2.99
CA SER A 57 8.91 -10.76 3.80
C SER A 57 10.17 -10.65 4.66
N GLY A 58 11.10 -9.74 4.32
CA GLY A 58 12.30 -9.51 5.10
C GLY A 58 12.02 -9.01 6.52
N VAL A 59 10.87 -8.38 6.77
CA VAL A 59 10.57 -7.72 8.05
C VAL A 59 10.46 -8.70 9.23
N VAL A 60 10.20 -9.99 8.94
CA VAL A 60 10.11 -11.03 9.98
C VAL A 60 11.46 -11.56 10.42
N ARG A 61 12.54 -11.13 9.75
CA ARG A 61 13.89 -11.63 9.98
C ARG A 61 14.76 -10.52 10.58
N PRO A 62 15.50 -10.80 11.66
CA PRO A 62 16.46 -9.85 12.19
C PRO A 62 17.54 -9.54 11.14
N ASP A 63 18.10 -8.33 11.21
CA ASP A 63 19.22 -7.85 10.38
C ASP A 63 18.95 -7.66 8.88
N LYS A 64 17.68 -7.67 8.45
CA LYS A 64 17.31 -7.47 7.03
C LYS A 64 16.64 -6.14 6.80
N LEU A 65 17.07 -5.46 5.75
CA LEU A 65 16.43 -4.23 5.31
C LEU A 65 15.24 -4.57 4.41
N SER A 66 14.06 -4.15 4.81
CA SER A 66 12.83 -4.26 4.03
C SER A 66 12.52 -2.92 3.37
N ILE A 67 12.23 -2.94 2.06
CA ILE A 67 11.92 -1.73 1.30
C ILE A 67 10.57 -1.88 0.59
N ILE A 68 9.67 -0.92 0.80
CA ILE A 68 8.48 -0.70 -0.01
C ILE A 68 8.85 0.31 -1.10
N GLY A 69 9.04 -0.18 -2.31
CA GLY A 69 9.50 0.62 -3.45
C GLY A 69 8.43 1.53 -4.04
N ASN A 70 8.88 2.48 -4.86
CA ASN A 70 8.04 3.51 -5.49
C ASN A 70 6.96 2.97 -6.43
N GLY A 71 7.11 1.74 -6.92
CA GLY A 71 6.12 1.07 -7.76
C GLY A 71 4.89 0.58 -6.99
N VAL A 72 4.96 0.54 -5.66
CA VAL A 72 3.85 0.15 -4.77
C VAL A 72 2.87 1.32 -4.61
N VAL A 73 1.57 1.01 -4.55
CA VAL A 73 0.51 1.91 -4.06
C VAL A 73 0.23 1.57 -2.60
N VAL A 74 0.35 2.55 -1.71
CA VAL A 74 0.41 2.34 -0.26
C VAL A 74 -0.82 2.94 0.40
N ASP A 75 -1.62 2.10 1.04
CA ASP A 75 -2.63 2.58 1.98
C ASP A 75 -1.91 2.85 3.32
N PRO A 76 -1.83 4.11 3.77
CA PRO A 76 -1.06 4.45 4.97
C PRO A 76 -1.71 3.90 6.25
N TRP A 77 -3.03 3.77 6.29
CA TRP A 77 -3.72 3.20 7.45
C TRP A 77 -3.52 1.68 7.50
N ALA A 78 -3.70 1.00 6.36
CA ALA A 78 -3.45 -0.44 6.29
C ALA A 78 -1.99 -0.80 6.62
N LEU A 79 -1.02 0.03 6.19
CA LEU A 79 0.39 -0.18 6.52
C LEU A 79 0.63 -0.07 8.04
N LEU A 80 0.08 0.95 8.69
CA LEU A 80 0.24 1.12 10.14
C LEU A 80 -0.44 -0.01 10.92
N ASP A 81 -1.66 -0.39 10.53
CA ASP A 81 -2.38 -1.49 11.16
C ASP A 81 -1.59 -2.82 11.02
N GLU A 82 -0.98 -3.05 9.85
CA GLU A 82 -0.13 -4.20 9.62
C GLU A 82 1.14 -4.16 10.49
N ILE A 83 1.80 -3.01 10.60
CA ILE A 83 2.98 -2.81 11.47
C ILE A 83 2.62 -3.10 12.93
N GLU A 84 1.52 -2.55 13.44
CA GLU A 84 1.09 -2.76 14.82
C GLU A 84 0.70 -4.21 15.07
N THR A 85 0.03 -4.86 14.11
CA THR A 85 -0.29 -6.30 14.19
C THR A 85 0.98 -7.14 14.28
N MET A 86 2.01 -6.80 13.50
CA MET A 86 3.29 -7.52 13.51
C MET A 86 4.11 -7.26 14.79
N ARG A 87 4.10 -6.02 15.30
CA ARG A 87 4.69 -5.68 16.61
C ARG A 87 4.03 -6.44 17.75
N GLY A 88 2.70 -6.59 17.72
CA GLY A 88 1.96 -7.41 18.67
C GLY A 88 2.35 -8.90 18.67
N LYS A 89 2.98 -9.38 17.57
CA LYS A 89 3.53 -10.74 17.44
C LYS A 89 5.03 -10.82 17.78
N GLY A 90 5.60 -9.76 18.34
CA GLY A 90 7.00 -9.71 18.78
C GLY A 90 8.01 -9.31 17.72
N LEU A 91 7.57 -8.81 16.55
CA LEU A 91 8.50 -8.26 15.56
C LEU A 91 8.89 -6.81 15.91
N ASP A 92 10.19 -6.53 15.91
CA ASP A 92 10.67 -5.15 15.98
C ASP A 92 10.67 -4.55 14.57
N ILE A 93 9.74 -3.63 14.30
CA ILE A 93 9.64 -2.92 13.02
C ILE A 93 9.91 -1.46 13.31
N SER A 94 10.88 -0.87 12.61
CA SER A 94 11.33 0.49 12.86
C SER A 94 11.89 1.13 11.57
N PRO A 95 12.07 2.45 11.54
CA PRO A 95 12.74 3.13 10.42
C PRO A 95 14.14 2.59 10.07
N GLN A 96 14.77 1.83 10.96
CA GLN A 96 16.09 1.23 10.74
C GLN A 96 16.01 -0.01 9.84
N ASN A 97 14.92 -0.77 9.88
CA ASN A 97 14.76 -2.01 9.12
C ASN A 97 13.63 -2.00 8.10
N LEU A 98 12.76 -0.99 8.12
CA LEU A 98 11.72 -0.76 7.12
C LEU A 98 11.91 0.63 6.49
N LYS A 99 11.99 0.66 5.16
CA LYS A 99 12.00 1.86 4.34
C LYS A 99 10.80 1.89 3.41
N LEU A 100 10.23 3.06 3.22
CA LEU A 100 9.13 3.35 2.32
C LEU A 100 9.63 4.40 1.33
N ALA A 101 9.48 4.16 0.02
CA ALA A 101 9.84 5.16 -0.96
C ALA A 101 8.95 6.40 -0.80
N ASP A 102 9.57 7.57 -0.62
CA ASP A 102 8.91 8.88 -0.50
C ASP A 102 8.01 9.21 -1.70
N ASN A 103 8.34 8.71 -2.89
CA ASN A 103 7.57 8.91 -4.11
C ASN A 103 6.54 7.80 -4.40
N ALA A 104 6.29 6.88 -3.47
CA ALA A 104 5.19 5.93 -3.56
C ALA A 104 3.84 6.66 -3.51
N ALA A 105 2.90 6.23 -4.34
CA ALA A 105 1.56 6.82 -4.40
C ALA A 105 0.67 6.27 -3.27
N LEU A 106 -0.14 7.14 -2.67
CA LEU A 106 -1.05 6.75 -1.59
C LEU A 106 -2.37 6.20 -2.13
N ILE A 107 -2.89 5.18 -1.46
CA ILE A 107 -4.28 4.76 -1.58
C ILE A 107 -5.08 5.59 -0.56
N LEU A 108 -6.08 6.31 -1.04
CA LEU A 108 -6.95 7.16 -0.22
C LEU A 108 -8.38 6.57 -0.18
N PRO A 109 -9.23 7.00 0.77
CA PRO A 109 -10.60 6.50 0.89
C PRO A 109 -11.43 6.61 -0.40
N SER A 110 -11.21 7.66 -1.20
CA SER A 110 -11.81 7.84 -2.53
C SER A 110 -11.57 6.64 -3.44
N HIS A 111 -10.34 6.11 -3.46
CA HIS A 111 -9.94 5.01 -4.33
C HIS A 111 -10.70 3.72 -4.00
N GLY A 112 -10.79 3.35 -2.72
CA GLY A 112 -11.49 2.15 -2.30
C GLY A 112 -13.00 2.24 -2.56
N ARG A 113 -13.60 3.41 -2.32
CA ARG A 113 -15.03 3.65 -2.61
C ARG A 113 -15.32 3.59 -4.10
N LEU A 114 -14.50 4.25 -4.92
CA LEU A 114 -14.65 4.27 -6.37
C LEU A 114 -14.48 2.87 -6.98
N ASP A 115 -13.52 2.08 -6.49
CA ASP A 115 -13.30 0.69 -6.90
C ASP A 115 -14.55 -0.16 -6.69
N ARG A 116 -15.10 -0.14 -5.46
CA ARG A 116 -16.33 -0.89 -5.12
C ARG A 116 -17.55 -0.41 -5.92
N ALA A 117 -17.74 0.90 -6.08
CA ALA A 117 -18.85 1.45 -6.84
C ALA A 117 -18.79 1.06 -8.33
N ARG A 118 -17.60 1.07 -8.93
CA ARG A 118 -17.38 0.64 -10.32
C ARG A 118 -17.66 -0.86 -10.49
N GLU A 119 -17.22 -1.70 -9.57
CA GLU A 119 -17.52 -3.15 -9.59
C GLU A 119 -19.02 -3.41 -9.41
N ALA A 120 -19.68 -2.70 -8.49
CA ALA A 120 -21.13 -2.83 -8.28
C ALA A 120 -21.90 -2.50 -9.57
N ARG A 121 -21.57 -1.38 -10.22
CA ARG A 121 -22.20 -0.93 -11.48
C ARG A 121 -21.98 -1.91 -12.65
N ARG A 122 -20.87 -2.65 -12.66
CA ARG A 122 -20.58 -3.64 -13.71
C ARG A 122 -21.49 -4.87 -13.66
N GLY A 123 -22.18 -5.12 -12.54
CA GLY A 123 -23.09 -6.25 -12.38
C GLY A 123 -22.37 -7.58 -12.66
N ASP A 124 -22.87 -8.35 -13.62
CA ASP A 124 -22.30 -9.66 -14.00
C ASP A 124 -20.94 -9.57 -14.70
N ARG A 125 -20.50 -8.37 -15.11
CA ARG A 125 -19.21 -8.12 -15.78
C ARG A 125 -18.13 -7.58 -14.85
N ARG A 126 -18.21 -7.92 -13.56
CA ARG A 126 -17.20 -7.59 -12.56
C ARG A 126 -15.84 -8.16 -12.94
N ILE A 127 -14.79 -7.42 -12.61
CA ILE A 127 -13.41 -7.91 -12.76
C ILE A 127 -13.07 -8.87 -11.62
N GLY A 128 -13.66 -8.67 -10.44
CA GLY A 128 -13.27 -9.35 -9.21
C GLY A 128 -12.13 -8.62 -8.49
N THR A 129 -12.17 -7.29 -8.44
CA THR A 129 -11.13 -6.54 -7.71
C THR A 129 -11.25 -6.78 -6.20
N THR A 130 -10.19 -6.49 -5.45
CA THR A 130 -10.22 -6.60 -3.99
C THR A 130 -11.01 -5.48 -3.31
N GLY A 131 -11.55 -4.50 -4.05
CA GLY A 131 -12.28 -3.35 -3.51
C GLY A 131 -11.42 -2.42 -2.64
N ARG A 132 -10.09 -2.58 -2.72
CA ARG A 132 -9.07 -1.89 -1.92
C ARG A 132 -8.54 -0.64 -2.60
N GLY A 133 -9.00 -0.29 -3.80
CA GLY A 133 -8.61 0.94 -4.48
C GLY A 133 -7.28 0.88 -5.22
N ILE A 134 -6.74 -0.32 -5.48
CA ILE A 134 -5.45 -0.50 -6.18
C ILE A 134 -5.50 0.08 -7.58
N GLY A 135 -6.56 -0.25 -8.34
CA GLY A 135 -6.76 0.24 -9.71
C GLY A 135 -6.83 1.77 -9.74
N PRO A 136 -7.79 2.40 -9.03
CA PRO A 136 -7.90 3.85 -8.98
C PRO A 136 -6.62 4.56 -8.50
N ALA A 137 -5.88 4.01 -7.52
CA ALA A 137 -4.61 4.60 -7.10
C ALA A 137 -3.54 4.56 -8.22
N TYR A 138 -3.47 3.47 -8.99
CA TYR A 138 -2.61 3.41 -10.17
C TYR A 138 -3.09 4.35 -11.29
N GLU A 139 -4.39 4.49 -11.51
CA GLU A 139 -4.95 5.46 -12.45
C GLU A 139 -4.52 6.89 -12.10
N ASP A 140 -4.53 7.24 -10.82
CA ASP A 140 -4.10 8.55 -10.32
C ASP A 140 -2.59 8.77 -10.45
N LYS A 141 -1.80 7.71 -10.23
CA LYS A 141 -0.35 7.73 -10.45
C LYS A 141 -0.03 8.02 -11.92
N VAL A 142 -0.67 7.30 -12.85
CA VAL A 142 -0.52 7.52 -14.29
C VAL A 142 -1.10 8.89 -14.71
N GLY A 143 -2.21 9.27 -14.08
CA GLY A 143 -2.88 10.56 -14.27
C GLY A 143 -2.13 11.76 -13.70
N ARG A 144 -0.99 11.55 -13.02
CA ARG A 144 -0.15 12.58 -12.39
C ARG A 144 -0.88 13.42 -11.33
N ARG A 145 -1.88 12.82 -10.69
CA ARG A 145 -2.73 13.45 -9.64
C ARG A 145 -2.66 12.72 -8.29
N ALA A 146 -1.94 11.61 -8.21
CA ALA A 146 -1.77 10.89 -6.96
C ALA A 146 -1.08 11.76 -5.89
N VAL A 147 -1.66 11.76 -4.69
CA VAL A 147 -0.95 12.15 -3.47
C VAL A 147 0.12 11.09 -3.19
N ARG A 148 1.35 11.51 -2.93
CA ARG A 148 2.50 10.65 -2.63
C ARG A 148 2.92 10.78 -1.18
N VAL A 149 3.76 9.87 -0.70
CA VAL A 149 4.28 9.88 0.68
C VAL A 149 5.00 11.20 0.99
N CYS A 150 5.80 11.72 0.06
CA CYS A 150 6.52 12.99 0.19
C CYS A 150 5.60 14.19 0.39
N ASP A 151 4.39 14.15 -0.19
CA ASP A 151 3.43 15.24 -0.06
C ASP A 151 2.92 15.36 1.39
N LEU A 152 3.00 14.29 2.21
CA LEU A 152 2.63 14.33 3.62
C LEU A 152 3.55 15.21 4.48
N ALA A 153 4.77 15.51 4.00
CA ALA A 153 5.75 16.32 4.70
C ALA A 153 5.49 17.83 4.55
N ASP A 154 4.74 18.25 3.52
CA ASP A 154 4.40 19.64 3.26
C ASP A 154 2.88 19.84 3.32
N PRO A 155 2.35 20.44 4.41
CA PRO A 155 0.92 20.66 4.57
C PRO A 155 0.28 21.43 3.44
N ARG A 156 1.00 22.39 2.82
CA ARG A 156 0.47 23.19 1.73
C ARG A 156 0.38 22.37 0.45
N ALA A 157 1.46 21.66 0.11
CA ALA A 157 1.45 20.79 -1.06
C ALA A 157 0.39 19.67 -0.93
N LEU A 158 0.22 19.13 0.28
CA LEU A 158 -0.81 18.13 0.58
C LEU A 158 -2.21 18.66 0.28
N GLU A 159 -2.52 19.89 0.72
CA GLU A 159 -3.82 20.52 0.46
C GLU A 159 -4.08 20.71 -1.03
N GLU A 160 -3.12 21.27 -1.77
CA GLU A 160 -3.23 21.47 -3.22
C GLU A 160 -3.45 20.13 -3.94
N ARG A 161 -2.72 19.06 -3.55
CA ARG A 161 -2.88 17.72 -4.13
C ARG A 161 -4.24 17.10 -3.82
N VAL A 162 -4.74 17.26 -2.59
CA VAL A 162 -6.05 16.74 -2.19
C VAL A 162 -7.16 17.48 -2.95
N ASP A 163 -7.04 18.80 -3.13
CA ASP A 163 -8.00 19.59 -3.89
C ASP A 163 -8.12 19.09 -5.34
N ASP A 164 -6.99 18.95 -6.03
CA ASP A 164 -6.97 18.42 -7.40
C ASP A 164 -7.55 17.00 -7.50
N LEU A 165 -7.22 16.15 -6.52
CA LEU A 165 -7.70 14.77 -6.46
C LEU A 165 -9.22 14.72 -6.25
N LEU A 166 -9.76 15.53 -5.35
CA LEU A 166 -11.19 15.54 -5.04
C LEU A 166 -12.03 16.11 -6.18
N VAL A 167 -11.52 17.08 -6.96
CA VAL A 167 -12.20 17.54 -8.17
C VAL A 167 -12.49 16.37 -9.12
N HIS A 168 -11.52 15.47 -9.29
CA HIS A 168 -11.68 14.28 -10.13
C HIS A 168 -12.58 13.21 -9.49
N HIS A 169 -12.28 12.81 -8.25
CA HIS A 169 -12.95 11.66 -7.63
C HIS A 169 -14.37 11.97 -7.18
N ASN A 170 -14.66 13.16 -6.65
CA ASN A 170 -16.02 13.50 -6.23
C ASN A 170 -16.97 13.63 -7.43
N ALA A 171 -16.50 14.09 -8.58
CA ALA A 171 -17.29 14.07 -9.81
C ALA A 171 -17.67 12.63 -10.24
N LEU A 172 -16.73 11.69 -10.12
CA LEU A 172 -16.97 10.28 -10.43
C LEU A 172 -17.89 9.60 -9.41
N LEU A 173 -17.67 9.84 -8.11
CA LEU A 173 -18.51 9.30 -7.04
C LEU A 173 -19.94 9.80 -7.18
N ARG A 174 -20.15 11.10 -7.41
CA ARG A 174 -21.47 11.67 -7.68
C ARG A 174 -22.14 11.02 -8.89
N GLY A 175 -21.39 10.80 -9.98
CA GLY A 175 -21.89 10.12 -11.17
C GLY A 175 -22.16 8.62 -11.00
N LEU A 176 -21.80 8.05 -9.84
CA LEU A 176 -22.07 6.67 -9.44
C LEU A 176 -23.07 6.58 -8.26
N ASP A 177 -23.75 7.69 -7.93
CA ASP A 177 -24.69 7.81 -6.81
C ASP A 177 -24.05 7.48 -5.44
N GLU A 178 -22.74 7.73 -5.31
CA GLU A 178 -21.97 7.58 -4.08
C GLU A 178 -21.79 8.93 -3.39
N ALA A 179 -21.75 8.93 -2.05
CA ALA A 179 -21.45 10.12 -1.28
C ALA A 179 -20.06 10.69 -1.65
N GLU A 180 -19.92 12.00 -1.68
CA GLU A 180 -18.61 12.61 -1.93
C GLU A 180 -17.66 12.40 -0.75
N ILE A 181 -16.35 12.54 -0.97
CA ILE A 181 -15.37 12.59 0.11
C ILE A 181 -15.33 14.02 0.64
N ASP A 182 -15.47 14.17 1.95
CA ASP A 182 -15.27 15.45 2.62
C ASP A 182 -13.78 15.82 2.66
N ARG A 183 -13.48 17.04 2.21
CA ARG A 183 -12.11 17.54 2.14
C ARG A 183 -11.48 17.66 3.53
N ALA A 184 -12.21 18.22 4.49
CA ALA A 184 -11.68 18.51 5.81
C ALA A 184 -11.41 17.21 6.58
N GLU A 185 -12.30 16.23 6.47
CA GLU A 185 -12.14 14.90 7.05
C GLU A 185 -10.90 14.19 6.47
N LEU A 186 -10.76 14.17 5.13
CA LEU A 186 -9.61 13.53 4.49
C LEU A 186 -8.28 14.18 4.89
N LEU A 187 -8.21 15.52 4.88
CA LEU A 187 -7.01 16.23 5.32
C LEU A 187 -6.72 16.00 6.81
N GLY A 188 -7.75 15.96 7.66
CA GLY A 188 -7.59 15.63 9.08
C GLY A 188 -7.00 14.23 9.29
N ALA A 189 -7.51 13.24 8.55
CA ALA A 189 -7.00 11.87 8.60
C ALA A 189 -5.55 11.78 8.09
N LEU A 190 -5.22 12.47 6.99
CA LEU A 190 -3.86 12.49 6.43
C LEU A 190 -2.86 13.20 7.36
N ARG A 191 -3.25 14.31 7.98
CA ARG A 191 -2.40 15.00 8.97
C ARG A 191 -2.15 14.14 10.21
N THR A 192 -3.13 13.31 10.59
CA THR A 192 -2.99 12.38 11.72
C THR A 192 -2.05 11.21 11.39
N VAL A 193 -2.06 10.74 10.14
CA VAL A 193 -1.24 9.59 9.70
C VAL A 193 0.19 10.00 9.32
N ALA A 194 0.39 11.22 8.81
CA ALA A 194 1.66 11.75 8.35
C ALA A 194 2.83 11.56 9.34
N PRO A 195 2.76 11.98 10.62
CA PRO A 195 3.89 11.83 11.55
C PRO A 195 4.24 10.38 11.88
N LYS A 196 3.32 9.43 11.62
CA LYS A 196 3.54 7.99 11.84
C LYS A 196 4.16 7.31 10.62
N ILE A 197 3.88 7.80 9.42
CA ILE A 197 4.36 7.24 8.15
C ILE A 197 5.70 7.83 7.72
N LEU A 198 5.86 9.16 7.85
CA LEU A 198 7.06 9.88 7.41
C LEU A 198 8.39 9.35 8.00
N PRO A 199 8.45 8.82 9.24
CA PRO A 199 9.69 8.23 9.75
C PRO A 199 10.22 7.04 8.92
N TYR A 200 9.36 6.35 8.18
CA TYR A 200 9.77 5.25 7.31
C TYR A 200 10.22 5.72 5.92
N ALA A 201 9.94 6.98 5.55
CA ALA A 201 10.27 7.56 4.24
C ALA A 201 11.77 7.86 4.07
#